data_AF-A0A942DMC0-F1
#
_entry.id   AF-A0A942DMC0-F1
#
_cell.length_a   1.000
_cell.length_b   1.000
_cell.length_c   1.000
_cell.angle_alpha   90.00
_cell.angle_beta   90.00
_cell.angle_gamma   90.00
#
_symmetry.space_group_name_H-M   'P 1'
#
loop_
_entity.id
_entity.type
_entity.pdbx_description
1 polymer ?
#
loop_
_entity_poly.entity_id
_entity_poly.type
_entity_poly.pdbx_seq_one_letter_code
_entity_poly.pdbx_strand_id
1 'polypeptide(L)'
;MKNMVVSLALLLSTSSAFALTQDVKVCSVGREGQVYTTEFRVDGSQATMIVDGEVLPYTVDSVRGADLKRASAIAGEKVVQATQYVISSPQGTTTLQIAKGVSGVDYMLFPQNGILGASSDNCR
;
A
#
# COMPACT_ATOMS: atom_id res chain seq x y z
N MET A 1 -51.89 -35.47 -3.07
CA MET A 1 -51.28 -34.56 -4.06
C MET A 1 -50.90 -33.29 -3.30
N LYS A 2 -49.61 -33.14 -2.98
CA LYS A 2 -48.73 -32.07 -3.49
C LYS A 2 -49.22 -30.68 -3.10
N ASN A 3 -48.49 -30.03 -2.19
CA ASN A 3 -48.13 -28.61 -2.25
C ASN A 3 -46.88 -28.42 -1.40
N MET A 4 -45.72 -28.70 -2.00
CA MET A 4 -44.43 -28.27 -1.50
C MET A 4 -44.26 -26.79 -1.87
N VAL A 5 -44.29 -25.91 -0.88
CA VAL A 5 -43.82 -24.54 -1.04
C VAL A 5 -42.33 -24.56 -0.70
N VAL A 6 -41.50 -24.54 -1.72
CA VAL A 6 -40.05 -24.33 -1.58
C VAL A 6 -39.85 -22.84 -1.36
N SER A 7 -39.68 -22.43 -0.11
CA SER A 7 -39.18 -21.10 0.23
C SER A 7 -37.75 -21.00 -0.26
N LEU A 8 -37.58 -20.31 -1.39
CA LEU A 8 -36.30 -19.92 -1.95
C LEU A 8 -35.55 -19.07 -0.92
N ALA A 9 -34.58 -19.68 -0.24
CA ALA A 9 -33.62 -18.95 0.57
C ALA A 9 -32.81 -18.04 -0.35
N LEU A 10 -33.07 -16.73 -0.31
CA LEU A 10 -32.12 -15.74 -0.81
C LEU A 10 -30.90 -15.77 0.11
N LEU A 11 -29.94 -16.62 -0.22
CA LEU A 11 -28.56 -16.47 0.21
C LEU A 11 -28.05 -15.19 -0.47
N LEU A 12 -28.19 -14.06 0.23
CA LEU A 12 -27.39 -12.87 -0.02
C LEU A 12 -25.93 -13.26 0.20
N SER A 13 -25.32 -13.78 -0.84
CA SER A 13 -23.88 -13.87 -1.00
C SER A 13 -23.35 -12.44 -0.99
N THR A 14 -23.15 -11.88 0.21
CA THR A 14 -22.27 -10.75 0.39
C THR A 14 -20.88 -11.25 0.03
N SER A 15 -20.55 -11.13 -1.25
CA SER A 15 -19.19 -11.23 -1.74
C SER A 15 -18.38 -10.25 -0.91
N SER A 16 -17.61 -10.78 0.04
CA SER A 16 -16.64 -10.01 0.79
C SER A 16 -15.58 -9.56 -0.20
N ALA A 17 -15.83 -8.45 -0.88
CA ALA A 17 -14.77 -7.61 -1.39
C ALA A 17 -13.99 -7.21 -0.14
N PHE A 18 -12.86 -7.88 0.09
CA PHE A 18 -11.87 -7.40 1.04
C PHE A 18 -11.48 -6.02 0.52
N ALA A 19 -12.08 -4.98 1.09
CA ALA A 19 -11.65 -3.62 0.87
C ALA A 19 -10.20 -3.59 1.35
N LEU A 20 -9.28 -3.51 0.38
CA LEU A 20 -7.87 -3.34 0.67
C LEU A 20 -7.73 -1.92 1.20
N THR A 21 -7.90 -1.77 2.50
CA THR A 21 -7.64 -0.52 3.20
C THR A 21 -6.27 -0.65 3.84
N GLN A 22 -5.32 0.14 3.37
CA GLN A 22 -3.99 0.22 3.96
C GLN A 22 -3.58 1.69 4.09
N ASP A 23 -3.10 2.06 5.26
CA ASP A 23 -2.53 3.37 5.54
C ASP A 23 -1.12 3.17 6.09
N VAL A 24 -0.13 3.77 5.42
CA VAL A 24 1.26 3.76 5.86
C VAL A 24 1.80 5.17 5.84
N LYS A 25 2.44 5.56 6.93
CA LYS A 25 3.13 6.84 7.07
C LYS A 25 4.61 6.60 7.35
N VAL A 26 5.46 7.25 6.57
CA VAL A 26 6.92 7.19 6.70
C VAL A 26 7.50 8.60 6.70
N CYS A 27 8.72 8.71 7.21
CA CYS A 27 9.53 9.89 7.00
C CYS A 27 10.62 9.57 5.96
N SER A 28 10.79 10.49 5.03
CA SER A 28 11.66 10.38 3.86
C SER A 28 12.71 11.48 3.93
N VAL A 29 13.97 11.20 3.59
CA VAL A 29 15.02 12.24 3.49
C VAL A 29 15.30 12.48 2.03
N GLY A 30 14.97 13.68 1.53
CA GLY A 30 15.26 14.05 0.15
C GLY A 30 16.74 14.29 -0.09
N ARG A 31 17.11 14.51 -1.35
CA ARG A 31 18.52 14.65 -1.77
C ARG A 31 19.27 15.80 -1.11
N GLU A 32 18.57 16.83 -0.65
CA GLU A 32 19.14 17.99 0.04
C GLU A 32 19.19 17.83 1.56
N GLY A 33 18.89 16.65 2.10
CA GLY A 33 18.83 16.39 3.54
C GLY A 33 17.56 16.90 4.23
N GLN A 34 16.62 17.49 3.47
CA GLN A 34 15.30 17.86 3.96
C GLN A 34 14.50 16.59 4.31
N VAL A 35 13.82 16.62 5.46
CA VAL A 35 12.95 15.54 5.90
C VAL A 35 11.52 15.85 5.47
N TYR A 36 10.90 14.91 4.77
CA TYR A 36 9.53 14.97 4.30
C TYR A 36 8.72 13.89 5.02
N THR A 37 7.46 14.19 5.33
CA THR A 37 6.49 13.19 5.74
C THR A 37 5.75 12.71 4.51
N THR A 38 5.77 11.40 4.28
CA THR A 38 5.00 10.77 3.20
C THR A 38 3.99 9.81 3.79
N GLU A 39 2.73 9.99 3.43
CA GLU A 39 1.64 9.10 3.80
C GLU A 39 1.05 8.48 2.53
N PHE A 40 0.80 7.17 2.56
CA PHE A 40 0.21 6.44 1.46
C PHE A 40 -1.04 5.71 1.96
N ARG A 41 -2.19 6.17 1.46
CA ARG A 41 -3.51 5.63 1.78
C ARG A 41 -4.05 4.89 0.56
N VAL A 42 -4.56 3.70 0.78
CA VAL A 42 -5.25 2.89 -0.23
C VAL A 42 -6.65 2.60 0.26
N ASP A 43 -7.62 2.84 -0.60
CA ASP A 43 -9.01 2.43 -0.40
C ASP A 43 -9.54 1.79 -1.69
N GLY A 44 -9.48 0.47 -1.75
CA GLY A 44 -9.90 -0.30 -2.92
C GLY A 44 -9.05 0.03 -4.15
N SER A 45 -9.66 0.67 -5.14
CA SER A 45 -8.96 1.08 -6.38
C SER A 45 -8.38 2.48 -6.31
N GLN A 46 -8.54 3.21 -5.19
CA GLN A 46 -8.07 4.58 -5.04
C GLN A 46 -6.79 4.62 -4.19
N ALA A 47 -5.77 5.20 -4.81
CA ALA A 47 -4.50 5.69 -4.29
C ALA A 47 -4.55 7.12 -3.72
N THR A 48 -3.99 7.42 -2.56
CA THR A 48 -3.60 8.80 -2.23
C THR A 48 -2.23 8.82 -1.58
N MET A 49 -1.32 9.60 -2.15
CA MET A 49 -0.04 9.93 -1.52
C MET A 49 -0.11 11.36 -0.99
N ILE A 50 0.31 11.57 0.25
CA ILE A 50 0.35 12.89 0.87
C ILE A 50 1.81 13.17 1.23
N VAL A 51 2.41 14.18 0.61
CA VAL A 51 3.80 14.59 0.85
C VAL A 51 3.79 15.97 1.49
N ASP A 52 4.19 16.07 2.76
CA ASP A 52 4.15 17.33 3.54
C ASP A 52 2.79 18.05 3.49
N GLY A 53 1.70 17.29 3.40
CA GLY A 53 0.34 17.80 3.31
C GLY A 53 -0.16 18.06 1.89
N GLU A 54 0.70 18.01 0.87
CA GLU A 54 0.28 18.04 -0.52
C GLU A 54 -0.33 16.71 -0.94
N VAL A 55 -1.56 16.74 -1.46
CA VAL A 55 -2.33 15.56 -1.82
C VAL A 55 -2.15 15.22 -3.29
N LEU A 56 -1.60 14.04 -3.56
CA LEU A 56 -1.38 13.49 -4.89
C LEU A 56 -2.29 12.27 -5.10
N PRO A 57 -3.34 12.37 -5.93
CA PRO A 57 -4.27 11.27 -6.17
C PRO A 57 -3.69 10.26 -7.16
N TYR A 58 -3.94 8.97 -6.91
CA TYR A 58 -3.58 7.87 -7.80
C TYR A 58 -4.74 6.87 -7.94
N THR A 59 -4.70 6.07 -8.99
CA THR A 59 -5.52 4.84 -9.13
C THR A 59 -4.63 3.63 -8.89
N VAL A 60 -5.15 2.62 -8.20
CA VAL A 60 -4.48 1.32 -8.05
C VAL A 60 -4.87 0.43 -9.21
N ASP A 61 -3.93 0.16 -10.10
CA ASP A 61 -4.15 -0.70 -11.26
C ASP A 61 -4.05 -2.18 -10.87
N SER A 62 -3.12 -2.51 -9.96
CA SER A 62 -2.99 -3.87 -9.43
C SER A 62 -2.24 -3.90 -8.10
N VAL A 63 -2.49 -4.98 -7.35
CA VAL A 63 -1.85 -5.27 -6.06
C VAL A 63 -1.36 -6.70 -6.07
N ARG A 64 -0.12 -6.91 -5.65
CA ARG A 64 0.49 -8.25 -5.57
C ARG A 64 1.52 -8.34 -4.44
N GLY A 65 1.86 -9.56 -4.03
CA GLY A 65 3.02 -9.75 -3.15
C GLY A 65 4.31 -9.27 -3.82
N ALA A 66 5.17 -8.58 -3.06
CA ALA A 66 6.48 -8.17 -3.53
C ALA A 66 7.57 -9.21 -3.18
N ASP A 67 8.67 -9.22 -3.93
CA ASP A 67 9.82 -10.06 -3.63
C ASP A 67 10.49 -9.60 -2.33
N LEU A 68 10.38 -10.41 -1.27
CA LEU A 68 10.93 -10.10 0.05
C LEU A 68 12.46 -9.98 0.03
N LYS A 69 13.17 -10.73 -0.81
CA LYS A 69 14.64 -10.64 -0.90
C LYS A 69 15.04 -9.29 -1.48
N ARG A 70 14.35 -8.85 -2.53
CA ARG A 70 14.58 -7.52 -3.12
C ARG A 70 14.20 -6.41 -2.15
N ALA A 71 13.04 -6.50 -1.51
CA ALA A 71 12.60 -5.51 -0.53
C ALA A 71 13.58 -5.40 0.64
N SER A 72 14.09 -6.54 1.14
CA SER A 72 15.10 -6.56 2.20
C SER A 72 16.42 -5.91 1.77
N ALA A 73 16.88 -6.18 0.55
CA ALA A 73 18.08 -5.56 0.00
C ALA A 73 17.95 -4.03 -0.13
N ILE A 74 16.75 -3.55 -0.49
CA ILE A 74 16.47 -2.11 -0.58
C ILE A 74 16.36 -1.49 0.81
N ALA A 75 15.60 -2.11 1.73
CA ALA A 75 15.32 -1.60 3.07
C ALA A 75 16.53 -1.64 4.01
N GLY A 76 17.52 -2.51 3.75
CA GLY A 76 18.68 -2.69 4.62
C GLY A 76 18.43 -3.58 5.84
N GLU A 77 17.27 -4.22 5.93
CA GLU A 77 16.94 -5.22 6.96
C GLU A 77 16.11 -6.38 6.39
N LYS A 78 15.91 -7.44 7.17
CA LYS A 78 15.01 -8.53 6.75
C LYS A 78 13.57 -8.03 6.77
N VAL A 79 12.85 -8.28 5.67
CA VAL A 79 11.44 -7.94 5.53
C VAL A 79 10.58 -9.19 5.71
N VAL A 80 9.52 -9.10 6.52
CA VAL A 80 8.59 -10.20 6.79
C VAL A 80 7.35 -10.17 5.90
N GLN A 81 7.01 -8.99 5.39
CA GLN A 81 5.88 -8.79 4.49
C GLN A 81 6.19 -7.65 3.53
N ALA A 82 5.84 -7.80 2.26
CA ALA A 82 5.88 -6.69 1.32
C ALA A 82 4.76 -6.82 0.28
N THR A 83 4.06 -5.72 0.06
CA THR A 83 2.99 -5.57 -0.92
C THR A 83 3.46 -4.61 -1.99
N GLN A 84 3.29 -4.98 -3.25
CA GLN A 84 3.55 -4.14 -4.40
C GLN A 84 2.24 -3.60 -4.97
N TYR A 85 2.21 -2.29 -5.13
CA TYR A 85 1.17 -1.53 -5.80
C TYR A 85 1.67 -1.05 -7.16
N VAL A 86 0.88 -1.29 -8.20
CA VAL A 86 1.01 -0.58 -9.48
C VAL A 86 -0.01 0.55 -9.44
N ILE A 87 0.47 1.78 -9.47
CA ILE A 87 -0.35 2.98 -9.31
C ILE A 87 -0.20 3.91 -10.51
N SER A 88 -1.30 4.53 -10.91
CA SER A 88 -1.37 5.45 -12.05
C SER A 88 -1.87 6.82 -11.65
N SER A 89 -1.30 7.84 -12.30
CA SER A 89 -1.70 9.24 -12.22
C SER A 89 -1.74 9.81 -13.65
N PRO A 90 -2.29 11.02 -13.88
CA PRO A 90 -2.22 11.68 -15.18
C PRO A 90 -0.78 11.81 -15.73
N GLN A 91 0.23 11.83 -14.86
CA GLN A 91 1.65 11.94 -15.21
C GLN A 91 2.29 10.59 -15.59
N GLY A 92 1.61 9.47 -15.33
CA GLY A 92 2.08 8.13 -15.70
C GLY A 92 1.83 7.06 -14.63
N THR A 93 2.26 5.84 -14.96
CA THR A 93 2.17 4.64 -14.13
C THR A 93 3.51 4.34 -13.47
N THR A 94 3.49 3.98 -12.19
CA THR A 94 4.69 3.59 -11.44
C THR A 94 4.39 2.45 -10.48
N THR A 95 5.44 1.93 -9.84
CA THR A 95 5.36 0.89 -8.82
C THR A 95 5.81 1.44 -7.48
N LEU A 96 4.97 1.27 -6.46
CA LEU A 96 5.29 1.49 -5.06
C LEU A 96 5.26 0.15 -4.33
N GLN A 97 6.20 -0.09 -3.43
CA GLN A 97 6.17 -1.22 -2.51
C GLN A 97 6.06 -0.71 -1.09
N ILE A 98 5.19 -1.35 -0.31
CA ILE A 98 5.08 -1.17 1.13
C ILE A 98 5.61 -2.44 1.77
N ALA A 99 6.60 -2.32 2.66
CA ALA A 99 7.25 -3.45 3.30
C ALA A 99 7.25 -3.30 4.82
N LYS A 100 7.21 -4.41 5.56
CA LYS A 100 7.34 -4.46 7.02
C LYS A 100 8.61 -5.22 7.40
N GLY A 101 9.51 -4.55 8.09
CA GLY A 101 10.75 -5.11 8.61
C GLY A 101 10.51 -6.09 9.76
N VAL A 102 11.49 -6.94 10.04
CA VAL A 102 11.50 -7.79 11.26
C VAL A 102 11.53 -6.94 12.53
N SER A 103 12.07 -5.72 12.43
CA SER A 103 12.07 -4.71 13.49
C SER A 103 10.66 -4.16 13.81
N GLY A 104 9.68 -4.40 12.93
CA GLY A 104 8.34 -3.83 13.00
C GLY A 104 8.17 -2.53 12.22
N VAL A 105 9.25 -1.93 11.71
CA VAL A 105 9.26 -0.70 10.91
C VAL A 105 8.60 -0.94 9.54
N ASP A 106 7.71 -0.03 9.14
CA ASP A 106 7.14 -0.03 7.79
C ASP A 106 8.01 0.82 6.84
N TYR A 107 8.14 0.41 5.59
CA TYR A 107 8.98 1.05 4.58
C TYR A 107 8.16 1.36 3.33
N MET A 108 8.34 2.55 2.76
CA MET A 108 7.89 2.87 1.40
C MET A 108 9.08 2.80 0.45
N LEU A 109 8.99 1.95 -0.56
CA LEU A 109 10.06 1.66 -1.49
C LEU A 109 9.58 1.92 -2.92
N PHE A 110 10.34 2.67 -3.70
CA PHE A 110 10.16 2.76 -5.14
C PHE A 110 11.24 1.89 -5.79
N PRO A 111 10.91 0.72 -6.35
CA PRO A 111 11.93 -0.26 -6.78
C PRO A 111 12.93 0.25 -7.83
N GLN A 112 12.61 1.35 -8.51
CA GLN A 112 13.47 2.04 -9.47
C GLN A 112 14.35 3.11 -8.82
N ASN A 113 13.95 3.66 -7.67
CA ASN A 113 14.56 4.84 -7.03
C ASN A 113 15.10 4.57 -5.61
N GLY A 114 14.86 3.38 -5.03
CA GLY A 114 15.28 3.01 -3.67
C GLY A 114 14.20 3.19 -2.61
N ILE A 115 14.61 3.28 -1.34
CA ILE A 115 13.72 3.63 -0.22
C ILE A 115 13.29 5.09 -0.39
N LEU A 116 11.99 5.39 -0.28
CA LEU A 116 11.56 6.76 -0.07
C LEU A 116 11.62 7.13 1.41
N GLY A 117 11.07 6.30 2.29
CA GLY A 117 11.10 6.54 3.72
C GLY A 117 10.89 5.29 4.56
N ALA A 118 11.26 5.39 5.83
CA ALA A 118 11.00 4.39 6.86
C ALA A 118 10.06 4.98 7.92
N SER A 119 9.19 4.14 8.47
CA SER A 119 8.33 4.48 9.59
C SER A 119 9.24 4.87 10.73
N SER A 120 9.14 6.12 11.15
CA SER A 120 9.57 6.48 12.48
C SER A 120 8.31 6.88 13.20
N ASP A 121 8.13 6.36 14.41
CA ASP A 121 7.14 6.86 15.35
C ASP A 121 7.35 8.36 15.70
N ASN A 122 8.28 9.05 15.03
CA ASN A 122 8.69 10.43 15.20
C ASN A 122 9.04 11.12 13.86
N CYS A 123 8.08 11.32 12.94
CA CYS A 123 8.23 12.42 11.96
C CYS A 123 8.10 13.77 12.70
N ARG A 124 9.05 14.06 13.61
CA ARG A 124 9.14 15.21 14.49
C ARG A 124 10.46 15.93 14.29
#